data_AF-A0AA49JXX9-F1
#
_entry.id   AF-A0AA49JXX9-F1
#
_cell.length_a   1.000
_cell.length_b   1.000
_cell.length_c   1.000
_cell.angle_alpha   90.00
_cell.angle_beta   90.00
_cell.angle_gamma   90.00
#
_symmetry.space_group_name_H-M   'P 1'
#
loop_
_entity.id
_entity.type
_entity.pdbx_description
1 polymer ?
#
loop_
_entity_poly.entity_id
_entity_poly.type
_entity_poly.pdbx_seq_one_letter_code
_entity_poly.pdbx_strand_id
1 'polypeptide(L)'
;MRLTIFLALFVLGRAAAAQATPAASPTRAPNELGRIPVLEYHLIGEREARWSRNWQRFARDLELLHARGYRPITVRQLVRGEIDLPAGLSPVVITFDDASPGQFRYIERSGQLVVDPQSAVGIWDAMAAKHPEWRGGGTFCVLTAASEGHALFGEKGIQGQRSEWRHRKVRELVEKGHEVCNHTLYHVNLARSSAAFGTEQIARAQLAVDSAVSGYRMTSFALPLGEWPADRSILRSGRWTDPRTGREVRYEIDAILMVAGGPSRSPKDPQFDPLRIPRVQVFGDELERTLDQLDRNNTRYVSAGRRTRASRP
;
A
#
# COMPACT_ATOMS: atom_id res chain seq x y z
N MET A 1 61.01 4.54 -39.56
CA MET A 1 61.46 4.17 -38.20
C MET A 1 61.32 5.43 -37.35
N ARG A 2 60.43 5.61 -36.39
CA ARG A 2 59.83 4.71 -35.39
C ARG A 2 58.37 5.10 -35.12
N LEU A 3 57.53 4.10 -34.91
CA LEU A 3 56.12 4.18 -34.56
C LEU A 3 56.00 4.14 -33.03
N THR A 4 55.39 5.15 -32.40
CA THR A 4 55.16 5.15 -30.95
C THR A 4 53.68 4.85 -30.67
N ILE A 5 53.41 3.62 -30.26
CA ILE A 5 52.08 3.14 -29.84
C ILE A 5 51.90 3.53 -28.37
N PHE A 6 50.90 4.35 -28.06
CA PHE A 6 50.45 4.55 -26.68
C PHE A 6 49.44 3.46 -26.32
N LEU A 7 49.86 2.52 -25.49
CA LEU A 7 49.02 1.49 -24.89
C LEU A 7 48.29 2.11 -23.68
N ALA A 8 46.99 2.39 -23.81
CA ALA A 8 46.15 2.80 -22.68
C ALA A 8 45.82 1.56 -21.81
N LEU A 9 46.46 1.46 -20.64
CA LEU A 9 46.10 0.45 -19.63
C LEU A 9 44.73 0.81 -19.02
N PHE A 10 43.71 0.01 -19.31
CA PHE A 10 42.45 0.02 -18.57
C PHE A 10 42.67 -0.61 -17.18
N VAL A 11 42.76 0.21 -16.14
CA VAL A 11 42.65 -0.26 -14.76
C VAL A 11 41.16 -0.35 -14.41
N LEU A 12 40.57 -1.55 -14.52
CA LEU A 12 39.28 -1.83 -13.89
C LEU A 12 39.47 -1.81 -12.36
N GLY A 13 39.21 -0.66 -11.75
CA GLY A 13 39.02 -0.58 -10.30
C GLY A 13 37.76 -1.36 -9.92
N ARG A 14 37.93 -2.53 -9.30
CA ARG A 14 36.83 -3.19 -8.57
C ARG A 14 36.43 -2.29 -7.40
N ALA A 15 35.34 -1.55 -7.56
CA ALA A 15 34.69 -0.90 -6.43
C ALA A 15 34.18 -2.00 -5.49
N ALA A 16 34.86 -2.15 -4.35
CA ALA A 16 34.36 -2.98 -3.27
C ALA A 16 33.04 -2.38 -2.80
N ALA A 17 31.94 -3.11 -2.98
CA ALA A 17 30.66 -2.75 -2.40
C ALA A 17 30.83 -2.76 -0.87
N ALA A 18 30.87 -1.57 -0.27
CA ALA A 18 30.82 -1.43 1.18
C ALA A 18 29.50 -2.07 1.65
N GLN A 19 29.60 -3.19 2.37
CA GLN A 19 28.46 -3.75 3.07
C GLN A 19 28.07 -2.73 4.15
N ALA A 20 26.93 -2.09 3.96
CA ALA A 20 26.37 -1.19 4.96
C ALA A 20 26.10 -1.99 6.24
N THR A 21 26.83 -1.68 7.31
CA THR A 21 26.54 -2.18 8.66
C THR A 21 25.13 -1.69 9.05
N PRO A 22 24.18 -2.56 9.43
CA PRO A 22 22.87 -2.09 9.83
C PRO A 22 23.03 -1.21 11.07
N ALA A 23 22.52 0.02 11.01
CA ALA A 23 22.41 0.87 12.18
C ALA A 23 21.65 0.09 13.27
N ALA A 24 22.27 -0.07 14.43
CA ALA A 24 21.69 -0.77 15.56
C ALA A 24 20.42 -0.02 16.00
N SER A 25 19.26 -0.53 15.60
CA SER A 25 17.98 -0.09 16.15
C SER A 25 17.97 -0.43 17.65
N PRO A 26 17.37 0.41 18.51
CA PRO A 26 17.24 0.08 19.93
C PRO A 26 16.57 -1.29 20.03
N THR A 27 17.22 -2.23 20.73
CA THR A 27 16.71 -3.59 20.93
C THR A 27 15.47 -3.52 21.82
N ARG A 28 14.32 -3.29 21.20
CA ARG A 28 13.01 -3.36 21.85
C ARG A 28 12.75 -4.80 22.24
N ALA A 29 12.18 -5.01 23.43
CA ALA A 29 11.73 -6.34 23.84
C ALA A 29 10.67 -6.86 22.84
N PRO A 30 10.76 -8.13 22.39
CA PRO A 30 9.76 -8.71 21.50
C PRO A 30 8.35 -8.66 22.09
N ASN A 31 7.36 -8.36 21.24
CA ASN A 31 5.95 -8.33 21.56
C ASN A 31 5.15 -8.70 20.31
N GLU A 32 5.14 -9.98 19.93
CA GLU A 32 4.48 -10.41 18.69
C GLU A 32 2.94 -10.47 18.81
N LEU A 33 2.37 -10.19 19.99
CA LEU A 33 0.94 -9.99 20.22
C LEU A 33 0.54 -8.51 20.24
N GLY A 34 1.51 -7.61 20.11
CA GLY A 34 1.28 -6.18 20.14
C GLY A 34 0.45 -5.67 18.96
N ARG A 35 0.08 -4.39 19.03
CA ARG A 35 -0.73 -3.71 18.03
C ARG A 35 0.11 -3.22 16.87
N ILE A 36 -0.48 -3.29 15.68
CA ILE A 36 0.12 -2.91 14.41
C ILE A 36 -0.63 -1.70 13.86
N PRO A 37 0.01 -0.53 13.65
CA PRO A 37 -0.65 0.59 12.98
C PRO A 37 -1.05 0.19 11.56
N VAL A 38 -2.33 0.42 11.23
CA VAL A 38 -2.86 0.37 9.87
C VAL A 38 -3.27 1.79 9.51
N LEU A 39 -2.42 2.47 8.75
CA LEU A 39 -2.53 3.89 8.46
C LEU A 39 -3.37 4.10 7.20
N GLU A 40 -4.33 5.01 7.26
CA GLU A 40 -5.21 5.36 6.16
C GLU A 40 -4.92 6.77 5.68
N TYR A 41 -4.43 6.86 4.44
CA TYR A 41 -4.27 8.11 3.70
C TYR A 41 -5.34 8.20 2.61
N HIS A 42 -5.85 9.40 2.36
CA HIS A 42 -6.73 9.66 1.21
C HIS A 42 -5.92 10.42 0.15
N LEU A 43 -5.92 11.76 0.19
CA LEU A 43 -5.18 12.58 -0.76
C LEU A 43 -3.74 12.81 -0.29
N ILE A 44 -2.79 12.71 -1.23
CA ILE A 44 -1.44 13.24 -1.09
C ILE A 44 -1.32 14.44 -2.03
N GLY A 45 -1.17 15.65 -1.50
CA GLY A 45 -1.30 16.87 -2.29
C GLY A 45 -0.47 18.02 -1.76
N GLU A 46 -0.76 19.24 -2.21
CA GLU A 46 -0.04 20.44 -1.76
C GLU A 46 -0.53 20.93 -0.40
N ARG A 47 -1.81 20.73 -0.07
CA ARG A 47 -2.45 21.28 1.12
C ARG A 47 -2.71 20.21 2.16
N GLU A 48 -2.52 20.56 3.42
CA GLU A 48 -3.03 19.79 4.56
C GLU A 48 -4.53 20.05 4.73
N ALA A 49 -5.31 19.00 4.89
CA ALA A 49 -6.73 19.07 5.21
C ALA A 49 -7.17 17.77 5.89
N ARG A 50 -8.46 17.68 6.27
CA ARG A 50 -9.00 16.48 6.93
C ARG A 50 -8.76 15.17 6.16
N TRP A 51 -8.77 15.25 4.83
CA TRP A 51 -8.59 14.12 3.91
C TRP A 51 -7.34 14.28 3.03
N SER A 52 -6.47 15.25 3.32
CA SER A 52 -5.31 15.55 2.49
C SER A 52 -4.06 15.69 3.36
N ARG A 53 -3.04 14.91 3.02
CA ARG A 53 -1.70 15.03 3.56
C ARG A 53 -0.84 15.77 2.55
N ASN A 54 -0.16 16.81 2.98
CA ASN A 54 0.84 17.48 2.18
C ASN A 54 1.97 16.49 1.83
N TRP A 55 2.45 16.51 0.58
CA TRP A 55 3.44 15.55 0.11
C TRP A 55 4.79 15.63 0.85
N GLN A 56 5.25 16.83 1.26
CA GLN A 56 6.43 16.94 2.12
C GLN A 56 6.18 16.27 3.48
N ARG A 57 4.95 16.38 3.99
CA ARG A 57 4.58 15.78 5.28
C ARG A 57 4.47 14.27 5.19
N PHE A 58 3.91 13.74 4.11
CA PHE A 58 3.94 12.30 3.84
C PHE A 58 5.38 11.75 3.78
N ALA A 59 6.30 12.46 3.13
CA ALA A 59 7.72 12.07 3.15
C ALA A 59 8.30 12.04 4.59
N ARG A 60 7.95 13.04 5.43
CA ARG A 60 8.33 13.04 6.85
C ARG A 60 7.70 11.89 7.64
N ASP A 61 6.47 11.51 7.32
CA ASP A 61 5.78 10.38 7.96
C ASP A 61 6.53 9.08 7.71
N LEU A 62 6.97 8.84 6.47
CA LEU A 62 7.76 7.65 6.13
C LEU A 62 9.12 7.65 6.85
N GLU A 63 9.80 8.79 6.91
CA GLU A 63 11.06 8.93 7.66
C GLU A 63 10.85 8.71 9.17
N LEU A 64 9.77 9.24 9.74
CA LEU A 64 9.42 9.03 11.15
C LEU A 64 9.18 7.54 11.45
N LEU A 65 8.40 6.86 10.60
CA LEU A 65 8.16 5.43 10.71
C LEU A 65 9.47 4.65 10.64
N HIS A 66 10.30 4.94 9.64
CA HIS A 66 11.60 4.29 9.45
C HIS A 66 12.50 4.48 10.68
N ALA A 67 12.66 5.72 11.15
CA ALA A 67 13.49 6.09 12.30
C ALA A 67 12.99 5.45 13.61
N ARG A 68 11.68 5.25 13.75
CA ARG A 68 11.08 4.56 14.89
C ARG A 68 11.10 3.03 14.77
N GLY A 69 11.74 2.48 13.73
CA GLY A 69 11.93 1.04 13.56
C GLY A 69 10.73 0.32 12.92
N TYR A 70 9.82 1.06 12.26
CA TYR A 70 8.74 0.47 11.50
C TYR A 70 9.18 0.13 10.07
N ARG A 71 8.66 -0.98 9.53
CA ARG A 71 8.85 -1.39 8.14
C ARG A 71 7.51 -1.74 7.50
N PRO A 72 7.27 -1.32 6.25
CA PRO A 72 5.97 -1.52 5.63
C PRO A 72 5.70 -3.00 5.35
N ILE A 73 4.45 -3.41 5.53
CA ILE A 73 3.88 -4.64 5.00
C ILE A 73 2.52 -4.31 4.37
N THR A 74 2.05 -5.12 3.42
CA THR A 74 0.72 -4.95 2.84
C THR A 74 -0.37 -5.55 3.74
N VAL A 75 -1.64 -5.21 3.48
CA VAL A 75 -2.81 -5.81 4.16
C VAL A 75 -2.84 -7.34 3.97
N ARG A 76 -2.56 -7.83 2.76
CA ARG A 76 -2.43 -9.26 2.46
C ARG A 76 -1.38 -9.93 3.34
N GLN A 77 -0.20 -9.31 3.50
CA GLN A 77 0.85 -9.84 4.36
C GLN A 77 0.42 -9.85 5.84
N LEU A 78 -0.24 -8.78 6.31
CA LEU A 78 -0.80 -8.71 7.66
C LEU A 78 -1.75 -9.88 7.92
N VAL A 79 -2.76 -10.07 7.08
CA VAL A 79 -3.80 -11.11 7.29
C VAL A 79 -3.23 -12.52 7.21
N ARG A 80 -2.19 -12.74 6.40
CA ARG A 80 -1.50 -14.04 6.29
C ARG A 80 -0.45 -14.26 7.39
N GLY A 81 -0.20 -13.27 8.24
CA GLY A 81 0.87 -13.32 9.24
C GLY A 81 2.27 -13.38 8.62
N GLU A 82 2.44 -12.92 7.38
CA GLU A 82 3.70 -12.89 6.63
C GLU A 82 4.56 -11.68 7.07
N ILE A 83 4.94 -11.66 8.36
CA ILE A 83 5.74 -10.61 8.97
C ILE A 83 7.19 -11.11 9.10
N ASP A 84 8.02 -10.81 8.10
CA ASP A 84 9.44 -11.18 8.07
C ASP A 84 10.34 -9.98 8.44
N LEU A 85 10.47 -9.70 9.73
CA LEU A 85 11.24 -8.56 10.23
C LEU A 85 12.35 -9.01 11.19
N PRO A 86 13.54 -8.37 11.13
CA PRO A 86 14.56 -8.47 12.18
C PRO A 86 13.99 -8.21 13.58
N ALA A 87 14.65 -8.78 14.58
CA ALA A 87 14.24 -8.62 15.97
C ALA A 87 14.29 -7.13 16.37
N GLY A 88 13.32 -6.68 17.17
CA GLY A 88 13.24 -5.29 17.64
C GLY A 88 12.58 -4.31 16.66
N LEU A 89 12.27 -4.72 15.42
CA LEU A 89 11.50 -3.92 14.46
C LEU A 89 10.01 -4.26 14.48
N SER A 90 9.22 -3.35 13.91
CA SER A 90 7.75 -3.42 13.92
C SER A 90 7.19 -3.31 12.50
N PRO A 91 6.10 -4.01 12.17
CA PRO A 91 5.39 -3.78 10.93
C PRO A 91 4.55 -2.51 11.02
N VAL A 92 4.35 -1.85 9.88
CA VAL A 92 3.30 -0.84 9.67
C VAL A 92 2.59 -1.16 8.37
N VAL A 93 1.26 -1.04 8.35
CA VAL A 93 0.49 -1.14 7.11
C VAL A 93 0.11 0.27 6.69
N ILE A 94 0.38 0.62 5.44
CA ILE A 94 0.06 1.94 4.87
C ILE A 94 -0.93 1.72 3.75
N THR A 95 -2.15 2.23 3.91
CA THR A 95 -3.22 2.14 2.94
C THR A 95 -3.53 3.50 2.32
N PHE A 96 -3.91 3.50 1.05
CA PHE A 96 -4.36 4.68 0.33
C PHE A 96 -5.74 4.43 -0.27
N ASP A 97 -6.72 5.24 0.08
CA ASP A 97 -8.09 5.12 -0.42
C ASP A 97 -8.31 6.06 -1.62
N ASP A 98 -9.32 5.79 -2.44
CA ASP A 98 -9.79 6.61 -3.57
C ASP A 98 -9.00 6.60 -4.88
N ALA A 99 -7.74 6.20 -4.87
CA ALA A 99 -6.89 6.24 -6.04
C ALA A 99 -6.77 7.63 -6.74
N SER A 100 -6.41 8.69 -6.02
CA SER A 100 -6.21 10.04 -6.58
C SER A 100 -4.83 10.21 -7.26
N PRO A 101 -4.65 11.10 -8.28
CA PRO A 101 -3.34 11.31 -8.91
C PRO A 101 -2.19 11.57 -7.93
N GLY A 102 -2.47 12.26 -6.81
CA GLY A 102 -1.50 12.48 -5.74
C GLY A 102 -0.87 11.20 -5.16
N GLN A 103 -1.55 10.07 -5.23
CA GLN A 103 -1.00 8.78 -4.84
C GLN A 103 -0.07 8.19 -5.92
N PHE A 104 -0.50 8.20 -7.18
CA PHE A 104 0.34 7.77 -8.31
C PHE A 104 0.15 8.66 -9.54
N ARG A 105 1.09 9.57 -9.76
CA ARG A 105 1.13 10.45 -10.93
C ARG A 105 2.32 10.14 -11.81
N TYR A 106 2.13 10.20 -13.12
CA TYR A 106 3.23 10.35 -14.06
C TYR A 106 3.39 11.81 -14.46
N ILE A 107 4.62 12.20 -14.71
CA ILE A 107 5.00 13.46 -15.35
C ILE A 107 5.93 13.15 -16.53
N GLU A 108 5.95 14.02 -17.53
CA GLU A 108 6.90 13.93 -18.63
C GLU A 108 8.16 14.74 -18.30
N ARG A 109 9.34 14.12 -18.43
CA ARG A 109 10.65 14.79 -18.33
C ARG A 109 11.48 14.40 -19.54
N SER A 110 11.91 15.38 -20.33
CA SER A 110 12.71 15.16 -21.53
C SER A 110 12.13 14.10 -22.48
N GLY A 111 10.80 14.11 -22.67
CA GLY A 111 10.09 13.16 -23.53
C GLY A 111 9.89 11.76 -22.91
N GLN A 112 10.31 11.54 -21.66
CA GLN A 112 10.10 10.27 -20.95
C GLN A 112 9.04 10.41 -19.86
N LEU A 113 8.19 9.39 -19.77
CA LEU A 113 7.21 9.27 -18.70
C LEU A 113 7.89 8.73 -17.43
N VAL A 114 7.90 9.53 -16.36
CA VAL A 114 8.49 9.18 -15.07
C VAL A 114 7.45 9.34 -13.94
N VAL A 115 7.60 8.57 -12.86
CA VAL A 115 6.77 8.74 -11.66
C VAL A 115 7.06 10.12 -11.06
N ASP A 116 6.00 10.85 -10.70
CA ASP A 116 6.15 12.14 -10.05
C ASP A 116 6.77 11.98 -8.65
N PRO A 117 7.93 12.61 -8.36
CA PRO A 117 8.54 12.54 -7.04
C PRO A 117 7.69 13.16 -5.92
N GLN A 118 6.63 13.90 -6.25
CA GLN A 118 5.67 14.43 -5.27
C GLN A 118 4.46 13.52 -5.05
N SER A 119 4.30 12.43 -5.81
CA SER A 119 3.23 11.46 -5.55
C SER A 119 3.63 10.46 -4.47
N ALA A 120 2.65 9.79 -3.84
CA ALA A 120 2.93 8.77 -2.83
C ALA A 120 3.91 7.70 -3.32
N VAL A 121 3.71 7.18 -4.54
CA VAL A 121 4.62 6.21 -5.17
C VAL A 121 6.02 6.81 -5.40
N GLY A 122 6.15 8.04 -5.90
CA GLY A 122 7.47 8.66 -6.09
C GLY A 122 8.22 8.91 -4.78
N ILE A 123 7.51 9.29 -3.73
CA ILE A 123 8.06 9.44 -2.37
C ILE A 123 8.46 8.06 -1.81
N TRP A 124 7.66 7.03 -2.07
CA TRP A 124 7.97 5.65 -1.67
C TRP A 124 9.23 5.13 -2.37
N ASP A 125 9.35 5.37 -3.68
CA ASP A 125 10.54 5.01 -4.48
C ASP A 125 11.79 5.71 -3.93
N ALA A 126 11.69 7.00 -3.58
CA ALA A 126 12.78 7.75 -2.97
C ALA A 126 13.18 7.19 -1.59
N MET A 127 12.20 6.79 -0.77
CA MET A 127 12.47 6.13 0.52
C MET A 127 13.16 4.79 0.32
N ALA A 128 12.68 3.95 -0.61
CA ALA A 128 13.28 2.64 -0.90
C ALA A 128 14.71 2.76 -1.46
N ALA A 129 14.97 3.79 -2.28
CA ALA A 129 16.31 4.08 -2.78
C ALA A 129 17.27 4.56 -1.68
N LYS A 130 16.77 5.39 -0.74
CA LYS A 130 17.56 5.92 0.37
C LYS A 130 17.81 4.89 1.47
N HIS A 131 16.83 4.04 1.73
CA HIS A 131 16.81 3.06 2.83
C HIS A 131 16.53 1.67 2.27
N PRO A 132 17.57 0.90 1.87
CA PRO A 132 17.39 -0.39 1.20
C PRO A 132 16.61 -1.45 1.98
N GLU A 133 16.39 -1.26 3.28
CA GLU A 133 15.54 -2.11 4.12
C GLU A 133 14.04 -1.74 4.08
N TRP A 134 13.67 -0.61 3.48
CA TRP A 134 12.29 -0.22 3.19
C TRP A 134 11.75 -1.00 1.97
N ARG A 135 11.63 -2.33 2.12
CA ARG A 135 11.33 -3.26 1.01
C ARG A 135 9.88 -3.71 0.88
N GLY A 136 8.99 -3.29 1.77
CA GLY A 136 7.57 -3.61 1.67
C GLY A 136 6.80 -2.62 0.80
N GLY A 137 5.54 -2.95 0.50
CA GLY A 137 4.63 -2.10 -0.26
C GLY A 137 3.49 -1.54 0.59
N GLY A 138 2.97 -0.39 0.19
CA GLY A 138 1.63 0.07 0.60
C GLY A 138 0.49 -0.68 -0.11
N THR A 139 -0.72 -0.51 0.40
CA THR A 139 -1.97 -1.07 -0.14
C THR A 139 -2.85 0.05 -0.70
N PHE A 140 -3.14 0.03 -2.00
CA PHE A 140 -3.96 1.05 -2.68
C PHE A 140 -5.37 0.51 -2.90
N CYS A 141 -6.35 1.02 -2.15
CA CYS A 141 -7.76 0.69 -2.26
C CYS A 141 -8.40 1.56 -3.35
N VAL A 142 -8.56 0.97 -4.54
CA VAL A 142 -8.77 1.74 -5.75
C VAL A 142 -10.24 1.85 -6.16
N LEU A 143 -10.62 3.06 -6.56
CA LEU A 143 -11.84 3.36 -7.30
C LEU A 143 -11.54 3.30 -8.79
N THR A 144 -12.16 2.36 -9.51
CA THR A 144 -11.75 2.02 -10.88
C THR A 144 -12.54 2.75 -11.98
N ALA A 145 -13.63 3.44 -11.63
CA ALA A 145 -14.42 4.25 -12.55
C ALA A 145 -15.16 5.43 -11.90
N ALA A 146 -14.69 5.95 -10.76
CA ALA A 146 -15.29 7.14 -10.17
C ALA A 146 -15.17 8.38 -11.09
N SER A 147 -15.96 9.40 -10.81
CA SER A 147 -15.86 10.74 -11.41
C SER A 147 -15.54 11.72 -10.30
N GLU A 148 -14.64 12.67 -10.56
CA GLU A 148 -14.07 13.69 -9.64
C GLU A 148 -12.78 13.26 -8.93
N GLY A 149 -11.60 13.53 -9.48
CA GLY A 149 -10.31 13.50 -8.73
C GLY A 149 -9.82 12.15 -8.19
N HIS A 150 -10.67 11.14 -8.13
CA HIS A 150 -10.59 9.94 -7.30
C HIS A 150 -10.80 8.67 -8.14
N ALA A 151 -10.22 8.62 -9.34
CA ALA A 151 -10.51 7.56 -10.30
C ALA A 151 -9.22 7.01 -10.90
N LEU A 152 -8.85 5.81 -10.44
CA LEU A 152 -7.65 5.03 -10.77
C LEU A 152 -6.51 5.92 -11.29
N PHE A 153 -6.15 6.86 -10.41
CA PHE A 153 -5.04 7.80 -10.49
C PHE A 153 -5.06 8.81 -11.65
N GLY A 154 -6.25 9.26 -12.03
CA GLY A 154 -6.44 10.42 -12.89
C GLY A 154 -7.02 10.12 -14.27
N GLU A 155 -7.75 9.01 -14.38
CA GLU A 155 -8.51 8.62 -15.57
C GLU A 155 -9.31 9.80 -16.14
N LYS A 156 -9.43 9.91 -17.48
CA LYS A 156 -10.08 11.02 -18.19
C LYS A 156 -9.41 12.39 -18.03
N GLY A 157 -8.09 12.46 -18.01
CA GLY A 157 -7.36 13.74 -18.10
C GLY A 157 -7.18 14.47 -16.78
N ILE A 158 -7.58 13.88 -15.65
CA ILE A 158 -7.56 14.54 -14.35
C ILE A 158 -6.10 14.84 -13.95
N GLN A 159 -5.80 16.11 -13.68
CA GLN A 159 -4.45 16.59 -13.35
C GLN A 159 -3.40 16.16 -14.40
N GLY A 160 -3.77 16.22 -15.68
CA GLY A 160 -2.87 15.91 -16.80
C GLY A 160 -2.55 14.43 -16.97
N GLN A 161 -3.24 13.54 -16.25
CA GLN A 161 -3.06 12.09 -16.36
C GLN A 161 -3.87 11.54 -17.52
N ARG A 162 -3.24 10.72 -18.37
CA ARG A 162 -3.90 10.17 -19.55
C ARG A 162 -4.49 8.79 -19.28
N SER A 163 -5.66 8.51 -19.85
CA SER A 163 -6.39 7.24 -19.66
C SER A 163 -5.58 6.02 -20.07
N GLU A 164 -4.75 6.13 -21.11
CA GLU A 164 -3.87 5.05 -21.56
C GLU A 164 -2.78 4.68 -20.53
N TRP A 165 -2.49 5.55 -19.56
CA TRP A 165 -1.53 5.25 -18.49
C TRP A 165 -2.12 4.39 -17.38
N ARG A 166 -3.45 4.29 -17.28
CA ARG A 166 -4.14 3.60 -16.18
C ARG A 166 -3.66 2.16 -15.99
N HIS A 167 -3.64 1.35 -17.05
CA HIS A 167 -3.18 -0.03 -16.96
C HIS A 167 -1.68 -0.13 -16.61
N ARG A 168 -0.87 0.81 -17.10
CA ARG A 168 0.57 0.85 -16.79
C ARG A 168 0.79 1.11 -15.29
N LYS A 169 0.04 2.03 -14.69
CA LYS A 169 0.11 2.31 -13.24
C LYS A 169 -0.23 1.09 -12.40
N VAL A 170 -1.29 0.37 -12.74
CA VAL A 170 -1.68 -0.85 -12.00
C VAL A 170 -0.59 -1.92 -12.08
N ARG A 171 -0.03 -2.16 -13.27
CA ARG A 171 1.11 -3.10 -13.42
C ARG A 171 2.31 -2.67 -12.59
N GLU A 172 2.69 -1.40 -12.68
CA GLU A 172 3.86 -0.88 -11.96
C GLU A 172 3.71 -0.96 -10.44
N LEU A 173 2.50 -0.72 -9.90
CA LEU A 173 2.23 -0.95 -8.47
C LEU A 173 2.52 -2.40 -8.07
N VAL A 174 1.97 -3.36 -8.82
CA VAL A 174 2.12 -4.79 -8.53
C VAL A 174 3.58 -5.24 -8.68
N GLU A 175 4.26 -4.80 -9.75
CA GLU A 175 5.68 -5.10 -10.00
C GLU A 175 6.60 -4.55 -8.89
N LYS A 176 6.26 -3.39 -8.32
CA LYS A 176 6.97 -2.78 -7.18
C LYS A 176 6.62 -3.40 -5.82
N GLY A 177 5.76 -4.42 -5.79
CA GLY A 177 5.38 -5.11 -4.56
C GLY A 177 4.29 -4.41 -3.75
N HIS A 178 3.59 -3.43 -4.33
CA HIS A 178 2.39 -2.86 -3.73
C HIS A 178 1.19 -3.78 -3.91
N GLU A 179 0.23 -3.66 -3.00
CA GLU A 179 -1.05 -4.35 -3.08
C GLU A 179 -2.11 -3.43 -3.68
N VAL A 180 -2.89 -3.94 -4.64
CA VAL A 180 -4.14 -3.33 -5.08
C VAL A 180 -5.30 -3.96 -4.31
N CYS A 181 -6.09 -3.09 -3.67
CA CYS A 181 -7.23 -3.35 -2.81
C CYS A 181 -8.51 -2.84 -3.48
N ASN A 182 -9.64 -3.46 -3.18
CA ASN A 182 -10.93 -3.10 -3.75
C ASN A 182 -11.60 -2.01 -2.91
N HIS A 183 -12.15 -0.98 -3.56
CA HIS A 183 -12.91 0.09 -2.89
C HIS A 183 -14.25 0.36 -3.59
N THR A 184 -14.81 -0.67 -4.23
CA THR A 184 -15.90 -0.60 -5.21
C THR A 184 -15.53 0.14 -6.50
N LEU A 185 -16.43 0.14 -7.48
CA LEU A 185 -16.17 0.74 -8.79
C LEU A 185 -16.11 2.28 -8.74
N TYR A 186 -17.06 2.92 -8.05
CA TYR A 186 -17.19 4.38 -7.96
C TYR A 186 -17.58 4.89 -6.57
N HIS A 187 -17.14 4.19 -5.51
CA HIS A 187 -17.34 4.59 -4.11
C HIS A 187 -18.80 4.50 -3.65
N VAL A 188 -19.42 3.34 -3.91
CA VAL A 188 -20.83 3.12 -3.61
C VAL A 188 -21.08 3.01 -2.11
N ASN A 189 -22.10 3.73 -1.63
CA ASN A 189 -22.64 3.51 -0.29
C ASN A 189 -23.38 2.15 -0.26
N LEU A 190 -22.68 1.13 0.24
CA LEU A 190 -23.20 -0.24 0.30
C LEU A 190 -24.35 -0.42 1.29
N ALA A 191 -24.42 0.40 2.35
CA ALA A 191 -25.55 0.37 3.29
C ALA A 191 -26.87 0.80 2.64
N ARG A 192 -26.81 1.57 1.55
CA ARG A 192 -27.97 2.07 0.79
C ARG A 192 -28.20 1.34 -0.53
N SER A 193 -27.52 0.21 -0.75
CA SER A 193 -27.52 -0.53 -1.99
C SER A 193 -28.15 -1.91 -1.82
N SER A 194 -28.73 -2.46 -2.90
CA SER A 194 -29.12 -3.87 -2.92
C SER A 194 -27.89 -4.78 -2.93
N ALA A 195 -28.03 -6.02 -2.43
CA ALA A 195 -26.96 -7.01 -2.45
C ALA A 195 -26.45 -7.30 -3.88
N ALA A 196 -27.35 -7.40 -4.85
CA ALA A 196 -27.02 -7.62 -6.26
C ALA A 196 -26.18 -6.45 -6.83
N PHE A 197 -26.59 -5.21 -6.55
CA PHE A 197 -25.85 -4.04 -7.00
C PHE A 197 -24.49 -3.95 -6.32
N GLY A 198 -24.42 -4.11 -4.99
CA GLY A 198 -23.14 -4.11 -4.27
C GLY A 198 -22.18 -5.18 -4.78
N THR A 199 -22.68 -6.39 -5.07
CA THR A 199 -21.91 -7.49 -5.67
C THR A 199 -21.36 -7.10 -7.04
N GLU A 200 -22.18 -6.49 -7.91
CA GLU A 200 -21.74 -5.96 -9.19
C GLU A 200 -20.61 -4.94 -9.02
N GLN A 201 -20.74 -4.00 -8.08
CA GLN A 201 -19.75 -2.94 -7.87
C GLN A 201 -18.37 -3.50 -7.49
N ILE A 202 -18.36 -4.49 -6.59
CA ILE A 202 -17.13 -5.15 -6.13
C ILE A 202 -16.52 -5.97 -7.28
N ALA A 203 -17.34 -6.74 -7.99
CA ALA A 203 -16.89 -7.57 -9.11
C ALA A 203 -16.36 -6.74 -10.28
N ARG A 204 -17.00 -5.62 -10.62
CA ARG A 204 -16.53 -4.74 -11.72
C ARG A 204 -15.22 -4.03 -11.38
N ALA A 205 -15.01 -3.68 -10.10
CA ALA A 205 -13.69 -3.21 -9.67
C ALA A 205 -12.61 -4.29 -9.85
N GLN A 206 -12.92 -5.55 -9.48
CA GLN A 206 -12.05 -6.71 -9.73
C GLN A 206 -11.73 -6.88 -11.21
N LEU A 207 -12.73 -6.79 -12.08
CA LEU A 207 -12.54 -6.88 -13.53
C LEU A 207 -11.60 -5.80 -14.08
N ALA A 208 -11.74 -4.56 -13.60
CA ALA A 208 -10.92 -3.44 -14.08
C ALA A 208 -9.43 -3.60 -13.75
N VAL A 209 -9.11 -4.19 -12.59
CA VAL A 209 -7.72 -4.50 -12.19
C VAL A 209 -7.20 -5.73 -12.93
N ASP A 210 -8.00 -6.79 -13.06
CA ASP A 210 -7.65 -7.99 -13.83
C ASP A 210 -7.35 -7.67 -15.31
N SER A 211 -8.05 -6.70 -15.88
CA SER A 211 -7.80 -6.23 -17.25
C SER A 211 -6.44 -5.53 -17.43
N ALA A 212 -5.83 -5.06 -16.34
CA ALA A 212 -4.49 -4.47 -16.35
C ALA A 212 -3.38 -5.48 -16.00
N VAL A 213 -3.68 -6.39 -15.07
CA VAL A 213 -2.81 -7.47 -14.60
C VAL A 213 -3.63 -8.77 -14.57
N SER A 214 -3.50 -9.58 -15.62
CA SER A 214 -4.29 -10.80 -15.77
C SER A 214 -4.08 -11.77 -14.59
N GLY A 215 -5.18 -12.24 -14.02
CA GLY A 215 -5.19 -13.15 -12.87
C GLY A 215 -4.99 -12.46 -11.53
N TYR A 216 -4.82 -11.13 -11.48
CA TYR A 216 -4.67 -10.44 -10.20
C TYR A 216 -5.97 -10.51 -9.41
N ARG A 217 -5.89 -11.02 -8.17
CA ARG A 217 -7.01 -11.08 -7.24
C ARG A 217 -6.87 -9.98 -6.17
N MET A 218 -7.84 -9.09 -6.10
CA MET A 218 -7.98 -8.17 -4.96
C MET A 218 -8.53 -8.97 -3.79
N THR A 219 -7.70 -9.18 -2.76
CA THR A 219 -8.04 -9.97 -1.56
C THR A 219 -8.37 -9.11 -0.36
N SER A 220 -8.23 -7.79 -0.49
CA SER A 220 -8.55 -6.80 0.53
C SER A 220 -9.59 -5.82 0.01
N PHE A 221 -10.43 -5.32 0.92
CA PHE A 221 -11.53 -4.41 0.63
C PHE A 221 -11.58 -3.30 1.68
N ALA A 222 -11.57 -2.03 1.26
CA ALA A 222 -11.89 -0.90 2.13
C ALA A 222 -13.36 -0.53 1.98
N LEU A 223 -14.07 -0.36 3.10
CA LEU A 223 -15.48 0.05 3.12
C LEU A 223 -15.63 1.51 2.67
N PRO A 224 -16.29 1.81 1.54
CA PRO A 224 -16.65 3.18 1.20
C PRO A 224 -17.45 3.80 2.34
N LEU A 225 -17.06 5.00 2.77
CA LEU A 225 -17.69 5.74 3.88
C LEU A 225 -17.65 5.01 5.24
N GLY A 226 -16.99 3.85 5.36
CA GLY A 226 -17.03 3.00 6.55
C GLY A 226 -18.37 2.30 6.78
N GLU A 227 -19.25 2.30 5.78
CA GLU A 227 -20.62 1.82 5.87
C GLU A 227 -20.75 0.34 5.48
N TRP A 228 -21.48 -0.42 6.29
CA TRP A 228 -21.69 -1.85 6.05
C TRP A 228 -22.96 -2.09 5.22
N PRO A 229 -22.93 -2.98 4.19
CA PRO A 229 -24.16 -3.42 3.55
C PRO A 229 -25.06 -4.17 4.54
N ALA A 230 -26.37 -4.14 4.26
CA ALA A 230 -27.36 -4.92 5.00
C ALA A 230 -27.03 -6.41 4.96
N ASP A 231 -26.71 -6.93 3.76
CA ASP A 231 -26.14 -8.26 3.59
C ASP A 231 -24.61 -8.18 3.57
N ARG A 232 -23.97 -8.56 4.69
CA ARG A 232 -22.51 -8.56 4.82
C ARG A 232 -21.82 -9.68 4.04
N SER A 233 -22.55 -10.72 3.62
CA SER A 233 -21.96 -11.83 2.88
C SER A 233 -21.37 -11.38 1.53
N ILE A 234 -21.95 -10.34 0.93
CA ILE A 234 -21.46 -9.77 -0.33
C ILE A 234 -20.03 -9.23 -0.22
N LEU A 235 -19.58 -8.86 0.98
CA LEU A 235 -18.20 -8.38 1.16
C LEU A 235 -17.18 -9.52 1.09
N ARG A 236 -17.56 -10.75 1.45
CA ARG A 236 -16.66 -11.91 1.51
C ARG A 236 -16.43 -12.53 0.15
N SER A 237 -17.49 -12.69 -0.63
CA SER A 237 -17.40 -13.32 -1.94
C SER A 237 -18.63 -12.99 -2.76
N GLY A 238 -18.47 -12.98 -4.07
CA GLY A 238 -19.58 -12.79 -4.99
C GLY A 238 -19.21 -13.13 -6.42
N ARG A 239 -20.25 -13.19 -7.25
CA ARG A 239 -20.13 -13.38 -8.69
C ARG A 239 -21.06 -12.43 -9.41
N TRP A 240 -20.61 -11.93 -10.54
CA TRP A 240 -21.38 -11.07 -11.42
C TRP A 240 -21.08 -11.47 -12.86
N THR A 241 -22.12 -11.59 -13.68
CA THR A 241 -21.97 -11.86 -15.12
C THR A 241 -22.17 -10.56 -15.87
N ASP A 242 -21.18 -10.17 -16.67
CA ASP A 242 -21.29 -9.01 -17.55
C ASP A 242 -22.40 -9.27 -18.57
N PRO A 243 -23.50 -8.49 -18.55
CA PRO A 243 -24.64 -8.73 -19.44
C PRO A 243 -24.29 -8.46 -20.91
N ARG A 244 -23.19 -7.75 -21.21
CA ARG A 244 -22.77 -7.45 -22.58
C ARG A 244 -21.90 -8.53 -23.17
N THR A 245 -21.04 -9.16 -22.36
CA THR A 245 -20.04 -10.12 -22.84
C THR A 245 -20.32 -11.56 -22.41
N GLY A 246 -21.24 -11.76 -21.45
CA GLY A 246 -21.48 -13.06 -20.81
C GLY A 246 -20.36 -13.50 -19.87
N ARG A 247 -19.32 -12.67 -19.66
CA ARG A 247 -18.17 -12.99 -18.82
C ARG A 247 -18.57 -12.98 -17.35
N GLU A 248 -18.38 -14.10 -16.67
CA GLU A 248 -18.52 -14.16 -15.21
C GLU A 248 -17.23 -13.66 -14.53
N VAL A 249 -17.41 -12.79 -13.55
CA VAL A 249 -16.35 -12.26 -12.69
C VAL A 249 -16.65 -12.68 -11.26
N ARG A 250 -15.66 -13.28 -10.61
CA ARG A 250 -15.72 -13.72 -9.22
C ARG A 250 -14.72 -12.95 -8.39
N TYR A 251 -15.07 -12.72 -7.13
CA TYR A 251 -14.15 -12.18 -6.14
C TYR A 251 -14.29 -12.93 -4.81
N GLU A 252 -13.19 -12.96 -4.07
CA GLU A 252 -13.14 -13.44 -2.69
C GLU A 252 -12.22 -12.49 -1.92
N ILE A 253 -12.73 -11.99 -0.79
CA ILE A 253 -12.05 -11.02 0.07
C ILE A 253 -11.69 -11.71 1.37
N ASP A 254 -10.40 -11.64 1.69
CA ASP A 254 -9.80 -12.15 2.92
C ASP A 254 -9.79 -11.07 4.01
N ALA A 255 -9.70 -9.80 3.62
CA ALA A 255 -9.50 -8.67 4.52
C ALA A 255 -10.51 -7.53 4.29
N ILE A 256 -11.17 -7.06 5.35
CA ILE A 256 -12.05 -5.87 5.29
C ILE A 256 -11.50 -4.79 6.22
N LEU A 257 -11.22 -3.62 5.64
CA LEU A 257 -10.69 -2.44 6.31
C LEU A 257 -11.82 -1.51 6.73
N MET A 258 -11.82 -1.13 8.01
CA MET A 258 -12.71 -0.13 8.58
C MET A 258 -12.06 1.26 8.52
N VAL A 259 -12.86 2.33 8.53
CA VAL A 259 -12.38 3.72 8.44
C VAL A 259 -11.71 4.21 9.74
N ALA A 260 -11.95 3.57 10.88
CA ALA A 260 -11.39 3.99 12.16
C ALA A 260 -11.30 2.80 13.14
N GLY A 261 -10.75 3.07 14.33
CA GLY A 261 -10.67 2.11 15.43
C GLY A 261 -9.27 1.93 16.01
N GLY A 262 -8.28 2.63 15.47
CA GLY A 262 -6.92 2.62 15.99
C GLY A 262 -6.04 1.49 15.42
N PRO A 263 -4.87 1.23 16.03
CA PRO A 263 -3.99 0.15 15.63
C PRO A 263 -4.65 -1.23 15.70
N SER A 264 -4.42 -2.05 14.67
CA SER A 264 -4.95 -3.41 14.57
C SER A 264 -4.29 -4.37 15.54
N ARG A 265 -4.99 -5.46 15.86
CA ARG A 265 -4.41 -6.57 16.62
C ARG A 265 -3.38 -7.30 15.75
N SER A 266 -2.39 -7.92 16.40
CA SER A 266 -1.47 -8.83 15.72
C SER A 266 -2.26 -9.98 15.08
N PRO A 267 -1.88 -10.49 13.89
CA PRO A 267 -2.47 -11.72 13.35
C PRO A 267 -2.19 -12.97 14.21
N LYS A 268 -1.33 -12.86 15.23
CA LYS A 268 -1.10 -13.91 16.25
C LYS A 268 -2.04 -13.81 17.46
N ASP A 269 -2.77 -12.69 17.60
CA ASP A 269 -3.77 -12.50 18.65
C ASP A 269 -5.05 -13.27 18.25
N PRO A 270 -5.58 -14.20 19.08
CA PRO A 270 -6.80 -14.94 18.77
C PRO A 270 -8.05 -14.07 18.56
N GLN A 271 -8.01 -12.81 18.99
CA GLN A 271 -9.09 -11.83 18.78
C GLN A 271 -8.89 -11.01 17.50
N PHE A 272 -7.85 -11.27 16.70
CA PHE A 272 -7.70 -10.65 15.39
C PHE A 272 -8.80 -11.12 14.44
N ASP A 273 -9.60 -10.16 13.96
CA ASP A 273 -10.64 -10.39 12.97
C ASP A 273 -10.19 -9.76 11.64
N PRO A 274 -9.76 -10.57 10.64
CA PRO A 274 -9.33 -10.03 9.34
C PRO A 274 -10.48 -9.34 8.59
N LEU A 275 -11.73 -9.58 8.99
CA LEU A 275 -12.90 -8.91 8.43
C LEU A 275 -13.30 -7.62 9.14
N ARG A 276 -12.54 -7.19 10.15
CA ARG A 276 -12.79 -5.95 10.88
C ARG A 276 -11.46 -5.32 11.28
N ILE A 277 -10.61 -5.05 10.30
CA ILE A 277 -9.30 -4.44 10.55
C ILE A 277 -9.50 -2.94 10.80
N PRO A 278 -9.26 -2.43 12.02
CA PRO A 278 -9.35 -1.00 12.29
C PRO A 278 -8.20 -0.25 11.62
N ARG A 279 -8.43 1.03 11.33
CA ARG A 279 -7.43 1.93 10.78
C ARG A 279 -7.25 3.19 11.63
N VAL A 280 -6.14 3.87 11.38
CA VAL A 280 -5.77 5.18 11.88
C VAL A 280 -5.75 6.14 10.71
N GLN A 281 -6.68 7.09 10.66
CA GLN A 281 -6.71 8.09 9.61
C GLN A 281 -5.60 9.11 9.82
N VAL A 282 -4.75 9.30 8.83
CA VAL A 282 -3.60 10.19 8.98
C VAL A 282 -3.94 11.60 8.50
N PHE A 283 -4.17 12.48 9.46
CA PHE A 283 -4.30 13.93 9.31
C PHE A 283 -3.78 14.58 10.58
N GLY A 284 -3.43 15.88 10.55
CA GLY A 284 -2.90 16.54 11.74
C GLY A 284 -1.73 15.75 12.34
N ASP A 285 -1.64 15.65 13.66
CA ASP A 285 -0.61 14.92 14.42
C ASP A 285 -0.99 13.46 14.76
N GLU A 286 -1.96 12.87 14.05
CA GLU A 286 -2.53 11.57 14.43
C GLU A 286 -1.53 10.41 14.35
N LEU A 287 -0.61 10.45 13.39
CA LEU A 287 0.47 9.47 13.29
C LEU A 287 1.34 9.53 14.53
N GLU A 288 1.87 10.71 14.84
CA GLU A 288 2.75 10.96 15.98
C GLU A 288 2.08 10.51 17.29
N ARG A 289 0.83 10.94 17.53
CA ARG A 289 0.07 10.55 18.73
C ARG A 289 -0.14 9.03 18.84
N THR A 290 -0.46 8.38 17.72
CA THR A 290 -0.62 6.92 17.68
C THR A 290 0.68 6.20 18.04
N LEU A 291 1.79 6.59 17.42
CA LEU A 291 3.09 5.97 17.67
C LEU A 291 3.56 6.20 19.10
N ASP A 292 3.37 7.42 19.62
CA ASP A 292 3.70 7.78 21.01
C ASP A 292 2.86 7.00 22.01
N GLN A 293 1.58 6.77 21.73
CA GLN A 293 0.71 5.99 22.62
C GLN A 293 1.12 4.52 22.65
N LEU A 294 1.46 3.93 21.50
CA LEU A 294 1.95 2.55 21.42
C LEU A 294 3.26 2.35 22.18
N ASP A 295 4.16 3.34 22.12
CA ASP A 295 5.43 3.32 22.86
C ASP A 295 5.21 3.52 24.36
N ARG A 296 4.46 4.56 24.76
CA ARG A 296 4.18 4.85 26.18
C ARG A 296 3.49 3.70 26.89
N ASN A 297 2.60 2.98 26.20
CA ASN A 297 1.87 1.87 26.79
C ASN A 297 2.57 0.51 26.60
N ASN A 298 3.72 0.48 25.90
CA ASN A 298 4.43 -0.74 25.54
C ASN A 298 3.55 -1.79 24.82
N THR A 299 2.57 -1.33 24.02
CA THR A 299 1.60 -2.20 23.33
C THR A 299 1.93 -2.41 21.86
N ARG A 300 3.00 -1.80 21.33
CA ARG A 300 3.45 -1.97 19.95
C ARG A 300 3.81 -3.42 19.65
N TYR A 301 3.46 -3.91 18.46
CA TYR A 301 4.05 -5.15 17.94
C TYR A 301 5.57 -5.00 17.79
N VAL A 302 6.34 -5.92 18.35
CA VAL A 302 7.80 -5.98 18.14
C VAL A 302 8.19 -7.39 17.72
N SER A 303 8.85 -7.51 16.57
CA SER A 303 9.30 -8.80 16.04
C SER A 303 10.30 -9.47 16.98
N ALA A 304 10.14 -10.78 17.17
CA ALA A 304 11.13 -11.62 17.84
C ALA A 304 12.31 -12.00 16.93
N GLY A 305 12.27 -11.64 15.65
CA GLY A 305 13.30 -11.94 14.66
C GLY A 305 12.78 -12.81 13.50
N ARG A 306 13.54 -12.83 12.41
CA ARG A 306 13.21 -13.65 11.25
C ARG A 306 13.18 -15.11 11.67
N ARG A 307 12.10 -15.81 11.31
CA ARG A 307 12.09 -17.27 11.42
C ARG A 307 13.14 -17.79 10.45
N THR A 308 14.22 -18.36 10.96
CA THR A 308 15.08 -19.22 10.12
C THR A 308 14.17 -20.32 9.62
N ARG A 309 13.79 -20.27 8.33
CA ARG A 309 13.14 -21.38 7.68
C ARG A 309 14.12 -22.54 7.83
N ALA A 310 13.82 -23.49 8.70
CA ALA A 310 14.57 -24.73 8.74
C ALA A 310 14.53 -25.25 7.30
N SER A 311 15.71 -25.39 6.69
CA SER A 311 15.87 -26.17 5.46
C SER A 311 15.18 -27.50 5.73
N ARG A 312 14.04 -27.74 5.07
CA ARG A 312 13.40 -29.06 5.12
C ARG A 312 14.43 -30.05 4.59
N PRO A 313 14.66 -31.18 5.29
CA PRO A 313 15.51 -32.25 4.76
C PRO A 313 14.97 -32.80 3.44
#